data_AF-A0A5C3N0C9-F1
#
_entry.id   AF-A0A5C3N0C9-F1
#
_cell.length_a   1.000
_cell.length_b   1.000
_cell.length_c   1.000
_cell.angle_alpha   90.00
_cell.angle_beta   90.00
_cell.angle_gamma   90.00
#
_symmetry.space_group_name_H-M   'P 1'
#
loop_
_entity.id
_entity.type
_entity.pdbx_description
1 polymer ?
#
loop_
_entity_poly.entity_id
_entity_poly.type
_entity_poly.pdbx_seq_one_letter_code
_entity_poly.pdbx_strand_id
1 'polypeptide(L)'
;MVRQPSLNAVRVAVSIIHPVAILCTAFRLVYRWRQRRFWWDDTLAGFSMLFDVVFFVVIWIRTFAYPGEPMRTKVVSYWIVSFGFTFVLWSARLSILLSIIRATPPVILLRKLEFAAVALFACIWVALVAQKAYKCGKEDTDWKTIVPWAQCKLGKQVAITELVTDFVGDAILVYLPIQLLWQAHKLTPNHRTLLLIIFSGSMVTTICIRRRNLSPALRNFRTRWI
;
A
#
# COMPACT_ATOMS: atom_id res chain seq x y z
N MET A 1 11.03 27.37 2.51
CA MET A 1 9.62 27.09 2.91
C MET A 1 9.01 26.12 1.91
N VAL A 2 8.64 24.92 2.33
CA VAL A 2 8.01 23.92 1.46
C VAL A 2 6.51 24.20 1.40
N ARG A 3 5.97 24.41 0.19
CA ARG A 3 4.55 24.67 -0.07
C ARG A 3 3.72 23.47 0.40
N GLN A 4 2.88 23.68 1.42
CA GLN A 4 1.98 22.64 1.89
C GLN A 4 0.92 22.37 0.81
N PRO A 5 0.60 21.10 0.50
CA PRO A 5 -0.53 20.81 -0.37
C PRO A 5 -1.80 21.37 0.28
N SER A 6 -2.65 22.02 -0.51
CA SER A 6 -3.93 22.51 -0.02
C SER A 6 -4.79 21.33 0.45
N LEU A 7 -5.46 21.47 1.59
CA LEU A 7 -6.35 20.44 2.14
C LEU A 7 -7.38 19.98 1.08
N ASN A 8 -7.83 20.92 0.26
CA ASN A 8 -8.76 20.70 -0.84
C ASN A 8 -8.19 19.77 -1.92
N ALA A 9 -6.91 19.92 -2.29
CA ALA A 9 -6.30 19.05 -3.29
C ALA A 9 -6.21 17.59 -2.80
N VAL A 10 -5.91 17.38 -1.51
CA VAL A 10 -5.87 16.03 -0.93
C VAL A 10 -7.27 15.42 -0.90
N ARG A 11 -8.28 16.19 -0.49
CA ARG A 11 -9.68 15.72 -0.51
C ARG A 11 -10.10 15.28 -1.90
N VAL A 12 -9.84 16.09 -2.93
CA VAL A 12 -10.18 15.76 -4.32
C VAL A 12 -9.48 14.48 -4.77
N ALA A 13 -8.16 14.36 -4.51
CA ALA A 13 -7.40 13.17 -4.89
C ALA A 13 -7.93 11.90 -4.21
N VAL A 14 -8.15 11.94 -2.89
CA VAL A 14 -8.66 10.81 -2.09
C VAL A 14 -10.06 10.41 -2.55
N SER A 15 -10.92 11.39 -2.84
CA SER A 15 -12.31 11.18 -3.29
C SER A 15 -12.41 10.51 -4.66
N ILE A 16 -11.39 10.64 -5.49
CA ILE A 16 -11.36 10.02 -6.82
C ILE A 16 -10.66 8.65 -6.73
N ILE A 17 -9.50 8.60 -6.09
CA ILE A 17 -8.61 7.43 -6.12
C ILE A 17 -9.22 6.24 -5.37
N HIS A 18 -9.75 6.45 -4.16
CA HIS A 18 -10.27 5.33 -3.35
C HIS A 18 -11.52 4.69 -3.95
N PRO A 19 -12.55 5.44 -4.39
CA PRO A 19 -13.71 4.81 -5.03
C PRO A 19 -13.34 4.07 -6.32
N VAL A 20 -12.44 4.61 -7.13
CA VAL A 20 -11.95 3.91 -8.33
C VAL A 20 -11.23 2.62 -7.94
N ALA A 21 -10.36 2.65 -6.93
CA ALA A 21 -9.66 1.47 -6.44
C ALA A 21 -10.62 0.40 -5.89
N ILE A 22 -11.62 0.80 -5.11
CA ILE A 22 -12.67 -0.07 -4.58
C ILE A 22 -13.48 -0.69 -5.73
N LEU A 23 -13.93 0.10 -6.69
CA LEU A 23 -14.70 -0.38 -7.85
C LEU A 23 -13.89 -1.35 -8.71
N CYS A 24 -12.62 -1.05 -8.99
CA CYS A 24 -11.72 -1.95 -9.72
C CYS A 24 -11.51 -3.27 -8.97
N THR A 25 -11.34 -3.23 -7.65
CA THR A 25 -11.15 -4.41 -6.81
C THR A 25 -12.43 -5.25 -6.72
N ALA A 26 -13.58 -4.60 -6.55
CA ALA A 26 -14.90 -5.23 -6.56
C ALA A 26 -15.19 -5.90 -7.91
N PHE A 27 -14.92 -5.22 -9.02
CA PHE A 27 -15.08 -5.80 -10.36
C PHE A 27 -14.19 -7.03 -10.55
N ARG A 28 -12.91 -6.96 -10.13
CA ARG A 28 -11.99 -8.10 -10.15
C ARG A 28 -12.53 -9.28 -9.34
N LEU A 29 -13.06 -9.02 -8.13
CA LEU A 29 -13.64 -10.05 -7.26
C LEU A 29 -14.90 -10.66 -7.87
N VAL A 30 -15.83 -9.84 -8.38
CA VAL A 30 -17.09 -10.31 -8.99
C VAL A 30 -16.83 -11.12 -10.25
N TYR A 31 -15.90 -10.68 -11.10
CA TYR A 31 -15.50 -11.43 -12.29
C TYR A 31 -14.99 -12.82 -11.92
N ARG A 32 -14.14 -12.92 -10.89
CA ARG A 32 -13.57 -14.19 -10.43
C ARG A 32 -14.55 -15.06 -9.65
N TRP A 33 -15.44 -14.45 -8.87
CA TRP A 33 -16.56 -15.11 -8.20
C TRP A 33 -17.44 -15.82 -9.22
N ARG A 34 -17.77 -15.12 -10.32
CA ARG A 34 -18.57 -15.67 -11.42
C ARG A 34 -17.89 -16.84 -12.12
N GLN A 35 -16.56 -16.88 -12.15
CA GLN A 35 -15.79 -18.02 -12.68
C GLN A 35 -15.57 -19.17 -11.68
N ARG A 36 -16.21 -19.13 -10.49
CA ARG A 36 -16.16 -20.18 -9.45
C ARG A 36 -14.75 -20.61 -9.02
N ARG A 37 -13.75 -19.74 -9.19
CA ARG A 37 -12.34 -20.03 -8.89
C ARG A 37 -11.89 -19.34 -7.59
N PHE A 38 -12.69 -19.47 -6.53
CA PHE A 38 -12.46 -18.82 -5.23
C PHE A 38 -11.26 -19.43 -4.49
N TRP A 39 -10.24 -18.62 -4.20
CA TRP A 39 -9.00 -19.04 -3.52
C TRP A 39 -8.57 -18.00 -2.48
N TRP A 40 -7.55 -18.34 -1.67
CA TRP A 40 -6.96 -17.46 -0.63
C TRP A 40 -6.50 -16.07 -1.13
N ASP A 41 -6.23 -15.94 -2.42
CA ASP A 41 -5.96 -14.66 -3.07
C ASP A 41 -7.18 -13.73 -3.05
N ASP A 42 -8.37 -14.25 -3.37
CA ASP A 42 -9.59 -13.44 -3.46
C ASP A 42 -10.09 -13.04 -2.05
N THR A 43 -9.83 -13.85 -1.02
CA THR A 43 -10.13 -13.47 0.36
C THR A 43 -9.23 -12.34 0.85
N LEU A 44 -7.94 -12.35 0.50
CA LEU A 44 -7.03 -11.24 0.81
C LEU A 44 -7.36 -9.96 0.02
N ALA A 45 -7.79 -10.07 -1.24
CA ALA A 45 -8.27 -8.93 -2.01
C ALA A 45 -9.56 -8.33 -1.41
N GLY A 46 -10.51 -9.17 -0.99
CA GLY A 46 -11.72 -8.71 -0.28
C GLY A 46 -11.40 -8.05 1.05
N PHE A 47 -10.44 -8.61 1.80
CA PHE A 47 -9.92 -8.02 3.03
C PHE A 47 -9.30 -6.64 2.76
N SER A 48 -8.45 -6.51 1.74
CA SER A 48 -7.87 -5.22 1.33
C SER A 48 -8.96 -4.18 1.01
N MET A 49 -9.98 -4.57 0.23
CA MET A 49 -11.09 -3.69 -0.12
C MET A 49 -11.90 -3.22 1.10
N LEU A 50 -12.15 -4.11 2.07
CA LEU A 50 -12.85 -3.75 3.31
C LEU A 50 -12.07 -2.71 4.11
N PHE A 51 -10.76 -2.92 4.27
CA PHE A 51 -9.91 -1.96 4.97
C PHE A 51 -9.78 -0.63 4.21
N ASP A 52 -9.81 -0.65 2.88
CA ASP A 52 -9.78 0.58 2.06
C ASP A 52 -11.06 1.41 2.21
N VAL A 53 -12.23 0.75 2.31
CA VAL A 53 -13.50 1.42 2.63
C VAL A 53 -13.42 2.08 4.00
N VAL A 54 -12.95 1.36 5.02
CA VAL A 54 -12.79 1.91 6.38
C VAL A 54 -11.80 3.08 6.37
N PHE A 55 -10.68 2.93 5.68
CA PHE A 55 -9.67 3.97 5.54
C PHE A 55 -10.24 5.23 4.87
N PHE A 56 -11.01 5.05 3.79
CA PHE A 56 -11.69 6.14 3.07
C PHE A 56 -12.68 6.89 3.97
N VAL A 57 -13.49 6.19 4.76
CA VAL A 57 -14.42 6.84 5.70
C VAL A 57 -13.64 7.65 6.75
N VAL A 58 -12.59 7.08 7.33
CA VAL A 58 -11.84 7.74 8.40
C VAL A 58 -11.05 8.95 7.89
N ILE A 59 -10.46 8.90 6.69
CA ILE A 59 -9.77 10.07 6.13
C ILE A 59 -10.74 11.22 5.84
N TRP A 60 -11.98 10.92 5.44
CA TRP A 60 -13.04 11.91 5.34
C TRP A 60 -13.38 12.52 6.70
N ILE A 61 -13.59 11.70 7.74
CA ILE A 61 -13.83 12.19 9.11
C ILE A 61 -12.70 13.11 9.58
N ARG A 62 -11.43 12.71 9.39
CA ARG A 62 -10.27 13.53 9.79
C ARG A 62 -10.17 14.84 9.02
N THR A 63 -10.61 14.88 7.77
CA THR A 63 -10.53 16.10 6.97
C THR A 63 -11.68 17.07 7.26
N PHE A 64 -12.87 16.58 7.64
CA PHE A 64 -14.04 17.40 8.00
C PHE A 64 -14.21 17.61 9.52
N ALA A 65 -13.15 17.36 10.29
CA ALA A 65 -13.20 17.34 11.75
C ALA A 65 -13.89 18.59 12.33
N TYR A 66 -14.93 18.37 13.14
CA TYR A 66 -15.67 19.45 13.77
C TYR A 66 -14.88 20.06 14.95
N PRO A 67 -14.94 21.39 15.16
CA PRO A 67 -14.38 22.00 16.35
C PRO A 67 -15.11 21.45 17.60
N GLY A 68 -14.38 20.76 18.47
CA GLY A 68 -14.93 20.10 19.67
C GLY A 68 -14.83 18.57 19.69
N GLU A 69 -14.27 17.94 18.66
CA GLU A 69 -14.11 16.48 18.66
C GLU A 69 -13.29 15.95 19.85
N PRO A 70 -13.74 14.86 20.51
CA PRO A 70 -13.02 14.23 21.61
C PRO A 70 -11.61 13.79 21.19
N MET A 71 -10.63 13.96 22.07
CA MET A 71 -9.24 13.54 21.80
C MET A 71 -9.13 12.04 21.46
N ARG A 72 -9.98 11.21 22.08
CA ARG A 72 -10.05 9.77 21.80
C ARG A 72 -10.37 9.49 20.32
N THR A 73 -11.32 10.22 19.72
CA THR A 73 -11.69 10.05 18.31
C THR A 73 -10.53 10.37 17.38
N LYS A 74 -9.75 11.42 17.69
CA LYS A 74 -8.57 11.81 16.91
C LYS A 74 -7.46 10.76 16.97
N VAL A 75 -7.23 10.19 18.16
CA VAL A 75 -6.23 9.12 18.37
C VAL A 75 -6.65 7.83 17.68
N VAL A 76 -7.92 7.42 17.81
CA VAL A 76 -8.45 6.22 17.14
C VAL A 76 -8.38 6.37 15.62
N SER A 77 -8.81 7.52 15.08
CA SER A 77 -8.74 7.81 13.66
C SER A 77 -7.30 7.78 13.13
N TYR A 78 -6.33 8.24 13.92
CA TYR A 78 -4.92 8.14 13.58
C TYR A 78 -4.47 6.67 13.44
N TRP A 79 -4.79 5.82 14.43
CA TRP A 79 -4.43 4.41 14.38
C TRP A 79 -5.08 3.68 13.20
N ILE A 80 -6.36 3.94 12.94
CA ILE A 80 -7.07 3.31 11.81
C ILE A 80 -6.44 3.72 10.48
N VAL A 81 -6.08 4.98 10.30
CA VAL A 81 -5.41 5.45 9.07
C VAL A 81 -4.02 4.83 8.95
N SER A 82 -3.21 4.90 10.01
CA SER A 82 -1.81 4.45 9.99
C SER A 82 -1.69 2.94 9.75
N PHE A 83 -2.51 2.14 10.44
CA PHE A 83 -2.57 0.70 10.20
C PHE A 83 -3.32 0.39 8.92
N GLY A 84 -4.52 0.93 8.71
CA GLY A 84 -5.37 0.64 7.56
C GLY A 84 -4.61 0.76 6.24
N PHE A 85 -3.83 1.83 6.06
CA PHE A 85 -2.97 1.97 4.87
C PHE A 85 -2.00 0.80 4.68
N THR A 86 -1.32 0.38 5.75
CA THR A 86 -0.38 -0.75 5.74
C THR A 86 -1.11 -2.06 5.45
N PHE A 87 -2.28 -2.28 6.08
CA PHE A 87 -3.09 -3.47 5.87
C PHE A 87 -3.60 -3.55 4.42
N VAL A 88 -4.12 -2.46 3.85
CA VAL A 88 -4.58 -2.39 2.46
C VAL A 88 -3.46 -2.73 1.49
N LEU A 89 -2.31 -2.05 1.59
CA LEU A 89 -1.18 -2.24 0.67
C LEU A 89 -0.60 -3.65 0.74
N TRP A 90 -0.29 -4.13 1.93
CA TRP A 90 0.40 -5.42 2.08
C TRP A 90 -0.52 -6.60 1.80
N SER A 91 -1.81 -6.52 2.14
CA SER A 91 -2.80 -7.54 1.75
C SER A 91 -3.02 -7.58 0.23
N ALA A 92 -3.07 -6.42 -0.44
CA ALA A 92 -3.16 -6.36 -1.90
C ALA A 92 -1.93 -6.97 -2.58
N ARG A 93 -0.72 -6.69 -2.08
CA ARG A 93 0.52 -7.29 -2.57
C ARG A 93 0.54 -8.81 -2.39
N LEU A 94 0.13 -9.31 -1.23
CA LEU A 94 0.03 -10.76 -0.97
C LEU A 94 -1.01 -11.42 -1.87
N SER A 95 -2.16 -10.78 -2.11
CA SER A 95 -3.15 -11.21 -3.11
C SER A 95 -2.50 -11.36 -4.49
N ILE A 96 -1.85 -10.32 -5.01
CA ILE A 96 -1.15 -10.37 -6.31
C ILE A 96 -0.13 -11.51 -6.35
N LEU A 97 0.67 -11.67 -5.29
CA LEU A 97 1.66 -12.73 -5.21
C LEU A 97 1.02 -14.13 -5.29
N LEU A 98 -0.02 -14.40 -4.51
CA LEU A 98 -0.75 -15.68 -4.58
C LEU A 98 -1.41 -15.91 -5.95
N SER A 99 -1.88 -14.84 -6.60
CA SER A 99 -2.36 -14.85 -7.99
C SER A 99 -1.27 -15.34 -8.96
N ILE A 100 -0.03 -14.86 -8.81
CA ILE A 100 1.12 -15.25 -9.64
C ILE A 100 1.46 -16.73 -9.41
N ILE A 101 1.57 -17.15 -8.15
CA ILE A 101 1.89 -18.54 -7.78
C ILE A 101 0.91 -19.54 -8.42
N ARG A 102 -0.36 -19.16 -8.51
CA ARG A 102 -1.39 -19.97 -9.16
C ARG A 102 -1.21 -20.07 -10.67
N ALA A 103 -0.70 -19.02 -11.32
CA ALA A 103 -0.46 -18.97 -12.75
C ALA A 103 0.83 -19.70 -13.16
N THR A 104 1.79 -19.81 -12.24
CA THR A 104 3.09 -20.45 -12.45
C THR A 104 2.96 -21.99 -12.52
N PRO A 105 3.53 -22.67 -13.55
CA PRO A 105 3.60 -24.12 -13.59
C PRO A 105 4.52 -24.67 -12.47
N PRO A 106 4.30 -25.90 -11.98
CA PRO A 106 4.99 -26.42 -10.81
C PRO A 106 6.45 -26.81 -11.09
N VAL A 107 7.33 -25.81 -11.26
CA VAL A 107 8.78 -26.00 -11.27
C VAL A 107 9.27 -25.92 -9.83
N ILE A 108 9.96 -26.98 -9.35
CA ILE A 108 10.27 -27.16 -7.92
C ILE A 108 11.04 -25.95 -7.33
N LEU A 109 11.99 -25.38 -8.06
CA LEU A 109 12.79 -24.23 -7.59
C LEU A 109 11.97 -22.94 -7.52
N LEU A 110 11.17 -22.67 -8.56
CA LEU A 110 10.39 -21.43 -8.67
C LEU A 110 9.31 -21.37 -7.58
N ARG A 111 8.70 -22.52 -7.28
CA ARG A 111 7.70 -22.64 -6.22
C ARG A 111 8.29 -22.40 -4.82
N LYS A 112 9.53 -22.83 -4.57
CA LYS A 112 10.23 -22.53 -3.30
C LYS A 112 10.51 -21.03 -3.16
N LEU A 113 10.95 -20.37 -4.23
CA LEU A 113 11.18 -18.92 -4.24
C LEU A 113 9.89 -18.15 -3.97
N GLU A 114 8.80 -18.55 -4.61
CA GLU A 114 7.47 -17.96 -4.45
C GLU A 114 6.94 -18.09 -3.01
N PHE A 115 7.01 -19.28 -2.41
CA PHE A 115 6.62 -19.46 -1.01
C PHE A 115 7.54 -18.68 -0.05
N ALA A 116 8.83 -18.61 -0.34
CA ALA A 116 9.77 -17.78 0.43
C ALA A 116 9.41 -16.29 0.32
N ALA A 117 8.99 -15.82 -0.85
CA ALA A 117 8.54 -14.44 -1.06
C ALA A 117 7.25 -14.15 -0.27
N VAL A 118 6.28 -15.08 -0.23
CA VAL A 118 5.06 -14.93 0.58
C VAL A 118 5.41 -14.81 2.06
N ALA A 119 6.26 -15.71 2.55
CA ALA A 119 6.72 -15.67 3.95
C ALA A 119 7.45 -14.36 4.26
N LEU A 120 8.35 -13.92 3.38
CA LEU A 120 9.06 -12.65 3.54
C LEU A 120 8.10 -11.45 3.60
N PHE A 121 7.11 -11.39 2.70
CA PHE A 121 6.14 -10.29 2.67
C PHE A 121 5.28 -10.27 3.93
N ALA A 122 4.84 -11.44 4.41
CA ALA A 122 4.10 -11.54 5.66
C ALA A 122 4.95 -11.09 6.86
N CYS A 123 6.22 -11.51 6.92
CA CYS A 123 7.16 -11.10 7.97
C CYS A 123 7.39 -9.59 7.95
N ILE A 124 7.62 -8.98 6.79
CA ILE A 124 7.80 -7.52 6.66
C ILE A 124 6.52 -6.79 7.08
N TRP A 125 5.36 -7.28 6.66
CA TRP A 125 4.07 -6.68 7.03
C TRP A 125 3.88 -6.65 8.55
N VAL A 126 4.10 -7.78 9.24
CA VAL A 126 4.02 -7.86 10.70
C VAL A 126 5.06 -6.95 11.36
N ALA A 127 6.29 -6.92 10.84
CA ALA A 127 7.35 -6.06 11.37
C ALA A 127 7.01 -4.57 11.25
N LEU A 128 6.44 -4.12 10.13
CA LEU A 128 6.03 -2.72 9.94
C LEU A 128 4.89 -2.32 10.90
N VAL A 129 3.91 -3.20 11.09
CA VAL A 129 2.82 -3.00 12.06
C VAL A 129 3.39 -2.93 13.47
N ALA A 130 4.28 -3.86 13.84
CA ALA A 130 4.92 -3.90 15.14
C ALA A 130 5.78 -2.66 15.41
N GLN A 131 6.54 -2.19 14.41
CA GLN A 131 7.33 -0.96 14.52
C GLN A 131 6.45 0.27 14.77
N LYS A 132 5.34 0.41 14.04
CA LYS A 132 4.36 1.48 14.25
C LYS A 132 3.72 1.42 15.64
N ALA A 133 3.31 0.23 16.05
CA ALA A 133 2.72 -0.02 17.36
C ALA A 133 3.72 0.30 18.50
N TYR A 134 4.98 -0.10 18.36
CA TYR A 134 6.01 0.11 19.38
C TYR A 134 6.35 1.60 19.53
N LYS A 135 6.65 2.29 18.41
CA LYS A 135 7.02 3.71 18.45
C LYS A 135 5.89 4.59 18.98
N CYS A 136 4.68 4.43 18.47
CA CYS A 136 3.56 5.31 18.82
C CYS A 136 2.75 4.83 20.04
N GLY A 137 2.91 3.57 20.44
CA GLY A 137 2.22 2.98 21.58
C GLY A 137 3.03 3.07 22.88
N LYS A 138 4.33 2.78 22.82
CA LYS A 138 5.19 2.58 24.00
C LYS A 138 6.27 3.67 24.17
N GLU A 139 6.92 4.09 23.09
CA GLU A 139 8.04 5.03 23.17
C GLU A 139 7.55 6.48 23.27
N ASP A 140 6.75 6.93 22.31
CA ASP A 140 6.17 8.27 22.31
C ASP A 140 4.67 8.19 22.63
N THR A 141 4.26 8.57 23.85
CA THR A 141 2.84 8.72 24.21
C THR A 141 2.35 10.16 24.15
N ASP A 142 3.27 11.13 24.11
CA ASP A 142 2.98 12.56 24.22
C ASP A 142 2.20 13.09 23.02
N TRP A 143 2.29 12.44 21.86
CA TRP A 143 1.52 12.83 20.67
C TRP A 143 0.00 12.70 20.84
N LYS A 144 -0.46 11.91 21.83
CA LYS A 144 -1.90 11.70 22.11
C LYS A 144 -2.56 12.93 22.74
N THR A 145 -1.79 13.86 23.31
CA THR A 145 -2.32 15.04 24.01
C THR A 145 -2.16 16.34 23.19
N ILE A 146 -1.46 16.30 22.05
CA ILE A 146 -1.19 17.48 21.22
C ILE A 146 -2.44 17.88 20.41
N VAL A 147 -2.93 19.09 20.65
CA VAL A 147 -4.02 19.75 19.91
C VAL A 147 -3.40 20.66 18.85
N PRO A 148 -3.95 20.78 17.60
CA PRO A 148 -5.26 20.32 17.14
C PRO A 148 -5.31 18.95 16.44
N TRP A 149 -4.16 18.37 16.10
CA TRP A 149 -4.02 17.09 15.37
C TRP A 149 -3.16 16.08 16.14
N ALA A 150 -3.80 15.01 16.65
CA ALA A 150 -3.09 13.86 17.20
C ALA A 150 -2.41 13.09 16.06
N GLN A 151 -1.10 13.30 15.91
CA GLN A 151 -0.25 12.62 14.93
C GLN A 151 1.06 12.22 15.60
N CYS A 152 1.34 10.92 15.61
CA CYS A 152 2.61 10.40 16.10
C CYS A 152 3.75 10.72 15.12
N LYS A 153 4.89 11.16 15.64
CA LYS A 153 6.10 11.35 14.84
C LYS A 153 6.79 10.01 14.68
N LEU A 154 6.43 9.27 13.63
CA LEU A 154 6.98 7.93 13.35
C LEU A 154 8.51 7.90 13.12
N GLY A 155 9.16 9.06 13.01
CA GLY A 155 10.60 9.19 12.83
C GLY A 155 11.03 8.99 11.37
N LYS A 156 12.14 9.62 10.98
CA LYS A 156 12.67 9.52 9.60
C LYS A 156 13.09 8.10 9.24
N GLN A 157 13.59 7.33 10.21
CA GLN A 157 14.09 5.98 9.99
C GLN A 157 12.97 5.03 9.59
N VAL A 158 11.84 5.02 10.31
CA VAL A 158 10.69 4.16 9.99
C VAL A 158 10.11 4.54 8.63
N ALA A 159 10.01 5.84 8.32
CA ALA A 159 9.53 6.30 7.02
C ALA A 159 10.45 5.84 5.86
N ILE A 160 11.78 5.83 6.07
CA ILE A 160 12.74 5.32 5.09
C ILE A 160 12.59 3.79 4.94
N THR A 161 12.50 3.05 6.04
CA THR A 161 12.33 1.60 6.01
C THR A 161 11.04 1.20 5.30
N GLU A 162 9.93 1.89 5.57
CA GLU A 162 8.66 1.66 4.89
C GLU A 162 8.79 1.93 3.38
N LEU A 163 9.43 3.03 2.99
CA LEU A 163 9.64 3.35 1.58
C LEU A 163 10.52 2.33 0.85
N VAL A 164 11.61 1.89 1.48
CA VAL A 164 12.54 0.92 0.89
C VAL A 164 11.86 -0.45 0.78
N THR A 165 11.19 -0.90 1.82
CA THR A 165 10.48 -2.19 1.82
C THR A 165 9.35 -2.22 0.81
N ASP A 166 8.64 -1.10 0.62
CA ASP A 166 7.64 -0.96 -0.44
C ASP A 166 8.26 -1.10 -1.83
N PHE A 167 9.34 -0.37 -2.10
CA PHE A 167 10.01 -0.41 -3.38
C PHE A 167 10.55 -1.81 -3.70
N VAL A 168 11.17 -2.46 -2.72
CA VAL A 168 11.66 -3.83 -2.87
C VAL A 168 10.51 -4.81 -3.09
N GLY A 169 9.40 -4.66 -2.36
CA GLY A 169 8.21 -5.48 -2.55
C GLY A 169 7.64 -5.36 -3.97
N ASP A 170 7.53 -4.14 -4.50
CA ASP A 170 7.03 -3.91 -5.85
C ASP A 170 8.02 -4.45 -6.91
N ALA A 171 9.33 -4.31 -6.68
CA ALA A 171 10.35 -4.89 -7.56
C ALA A 171 10.27 -6.42 -7.62
N ILE A 172 10.05 -7.10 -6.48
CA ILE A 172 9.89 -8.56 -6.42
C ILE A 172 8.63 -9.00 -7.17
N LEU A 173 7.50 -8.31 -6.97
CA LEU A 173 6.23 -8.63 -7.66
C LEU A 173 6.34 -8.50 -9.18
N VAL A 174 7.22 -7.65 -9.69
CA VAL A 174 7.49 -7.48 -11.12
C VAL A 174 8.54 -8.48 -11.62
N TYR A 175 9.57 -8.75 -10.82
CA TYR A 175 10.63 -9.68 -11.17
C TYR A 175 10.12 -11.12 -11.34
N LEU A 176 9.25 -11.59 -10.44
CA LEU A 176 8.68 -12.96 -10.48
C LEU A 176 8.02 -13.32 -11.84
N PRO A 177 7.06 -12.54 -12.37
CA PRO A 177 6.46 -12.84 -13.66
C PRO A 177 7.43 -12.66 -14.84
N ILE A 178 8.42 -11.75 -14.76
CA ILE A 178 9.46 -11.60 -15.79
C ILE A 178 10.34 -12.85 -15.86
N GLN A 179 10.83 -13.33 -14.71
CA GLN A 179 11.63 -14.54 -14.63
C GLN A 179 10.85 -15.75 -15.18
N LEU A 180 9.56 -15.85 -14.85
CA LEU A 180 8.68 -16.88 -15.40
C LEU A 180 8.55 -16.77 -16.94
N LEU A 181 8.36 -15.56 -17.48
CA LEU A 181 8.25 -15.34 -18.92
C LEU A 181 9.56 -15.60 -19.68
N TRP A 182 10.72 -15.42 -19.05
CA TRP A 182 12.02 -15.78 -19.61
C TRP A 182 12.24 -17.29 -19.62
N GLN A 183 11.79 -18.00 -18.57
CA GLN A 183 11.85 -19.45 -18.52
C GLN A 183 10.82 -20.11 -19.45
N ALA A 184 9.64 -19.50 -19.60
CA ALA A 184 8.56 -19.96 -20.48
C ALA A 184 8.73 -19.44 -21.92
N HIS A 185 9.88 -19.71 -22.54
CA HIS A 185 10.39 -19.27 -23.86
C HIS A 185 9.45 -19.45 -25.11
N LYS A 186 8.14 -19.66 -24.91
CA LYS A 186 7.10 -19.85 -25.95
C LYS A 186 5.88 -18.92 -25.84
N LEU A 187 5.91 -17.81 -25.09
CA LEU A 187 4.75 -16.89 -25.03
C LEU A 187 4.96 -15.54 -25.75
N THR A 188 3.89 -15.16 -26.47
CA THR A 188 3.73 -14.08 -27.45
C THR A 188 4.17 -12.70 -26.92
N PRO A 189 4.92 -11.89 -27.71
CA PRO A 189 5.56 -10.65 -27.27
C PRO A 189 4.61 -9.52 -26.81
N ASN A 190 3.33 -9.54 -27.18
CA ASN A 190 2.42 -8.41 -26.94
C ASN A 190 2.05 -8.18 -25.46
N HIS A 191 2.00 -9.23 -24.63
CA HIS A 191 1.76 -9.07 -23.19
C HIS A 191 2.99 -8.56 -22.43
N ARG A 192 4.20 -8.72 -23.00
CA ARG A 192 5.45 -8.22 -22.41
C ARG A 192 5.51 -6.69 -22.43
N THR A 193 4.99 -6.08 -23.49
CA THR A 193 4.97 -4.63 -23.69
C THR A 193 4.00 -3.93 -22.73
N LEU A 194 2.83 -4.50 -22.46
CA LEU A 194 1.86 -3.91 -21.53
C LEU A 194 2.41 -3.85 -20.09
N LEU A 195 3.06 -4.92 -19.62
CA LEU A 195 3.66 -4.97 -18.28
C LEU A 195 4.90 -4.05 -18.16
N LEU A 196 5.72 -3.96 -19.22
CA LEU A 196 6.84 -3.01 -19.29
C LEU A 196 6.38 -1.55 -19.34
N ILE A 197 5.26 -1.23 -20.01
CA ILE A 197 4.69 0.12 -20.06
C ILE A 197 4.14 0.54 -18.68
N ILE A 198 3.50 -0.37 -17.95
CA ILE A 198 3.02 -0.07 -16.59
C ILE A 198 4.21 0.24 -15.66
N PHE A 199 5.33 -0.47 -15.82
CA PHE A 199 6.55 -0.26 -15.04
C PHE A 199 7.35 0.98 -15.48
N SER A 200 7.43 1.28 -16.78
CA SER A 200 8.03 2.53 -17.24
C SER A 200 7.22 3.72 -16.70
N GLY A 201 5.89 3.61 -16.63
CA GLY A 201 5.03 4.59 -15.98
C GLY A 201 5.33 4.79 -14.49
N SER A 202 5.39 3.71 -13.69
CA SER A 202 5.63 3.80 -12.24
C SER A 202 7.06 4.23 -11.89
N MET A 203 8.05 3.81 -12.69
CA MET A 203 9.45 4.19 -12.50
C MET A 203 9.72 5.62 -12.98
N VAL A 204 9.09 6.06 -14.09
CA VAL A 204 9.15 7.46 -14.54
C VAL A 204 8.42 8.37 -13.57
N THR A 205 7.26 8.00 -13.03
CA THR A 205 6.63 8.81 -11.97
C THR A 205 7.52 8.90 -10.73
N THR A 206 8.16 7.80 -10.30
CA THR A 206 9.10 7.78 -9.16
C THR A 206 10.38 8.57 -9.44
N ILE A 207 10.93 8.51 -10.65
CA ILE A 207 12.12 9.27 -11.08
C ILE A 207 11.78 10.74 -11.31
N CYS A 208 10.62 11.08 -11.86
CA CYS A 208 10.12 12.45 -11.94
C CYS A 208 9.85 13.03 -10.55
N ILE A 209 9.32 12.22 -9.63
CA ILE A 209 9.21 12.56 -8.21
C ILE A 209 10.60 12.73 -7.59
N ARG A 210 11.58 11.87 -7.91
CA ARG A 210 12.96 11.94 -7.40
C ARG A 210 13.77 13.12 -7.98
N ARG A 211 13.60 13.45 -9.26
CA ARG A 211 14.19 14.62 -9.92
C ARG A 211 13.54 15.92 -9.43
N ARG A 212 12.22 15.95 -9.21
CA ARG A 212 11.59 17.08 -8.48
C ARG A 212 11.99 17.12 -7.01
N ASN A 213 12.41 16.01 -6.40
CA ASN A 213 12.92 15.93 -5.02
C ASN A 213 14.37 16.40 -4.83
N LEU A 214 15.04 16.88 -5.89
CA LEU A 214 16.16 17.80 -5.69
C LEU A 214 15.70 19.21 -5.29
N SER A 215 14.39 19.48 -5.33
CA SER A 215 13.77 20.53 -4.53
C SER A 215 13.16 19.91 -3.26
N PRO A 216 13.48 20.40 -2.05
CA PRO A 216 13.27 19.73 -0.75
C PRO A 216 11.80 19.57 -0.29
N ALA A 217 10.84 19.41 -1.21
CA ALA A 217 9.41 19.56 -0.95
C ALA A 217 8.58 18.28 -0.76
N LEU A 218 8.92 17.11 -1.34
CA LEU A 218 8.07 15.90 -1.20
C LEU A 218 8.44 14.99 -0.02
N ARG A 219 9.40 15.39 0.83
CA ARG A 219 9.71 14.70 2.09
C ARG A 219 8.53 14.69 3.09
N ASN A 220 7.48 15.46 2.81
CA ASN A 220 6.34 15.70 3.70
C ASN A 220 4.98 15.19 3.22
N PHE A 221 4.87 14.49 2.08
CA PHE A 221 3.55 13.96 1.66
C PHE A 221 3.21 12.66 2.39
N ARG A 222 4.21 11.81 2.71
CA ARG A 222 3.99 10.54 3.42
C ARG A 222 4.08 10.65 4.96
N THR A 223 4.88 11.58 5.47
CA THR A 223 4.99 11.87 6.92
C THR A 223 3.82 12.67 7.49
N ARG A 224 2.83 13.02 6.66
CA ARG A 224 1.71 13.88 7.06
C ARG A 224 0.33 13.24 6.95
N TRP A 225 0.26 12.05 6.33
CA TRP A 225 -0.95 11.23 6.20
C TRP A 225 -0.79 9.81 6.77
N ILE A 226 0.31 9.54 7.48
CA ILE A 226 0.52 8.34 8.33
C ILE A 226 0.69 8.78 9.77
#